data_AF-A0A6L3F319-F1
#
_entry.id   AF-A0A6L3F319-F1
#
_cell.length_a   1.000
_cell.length_b   1.000
_cell.length_c   1.000
_cell.angle_alpha   90.00
_cell.angle_beta   90.00
_cell.angle_gamma   90.00
#
_symmetry.space_group_name_H-M   'P 1'
#
loop_
_entity.id
_entity.type
_entity.pdbx_description
1 polymer ?
#
loop_
_entity_poly.entity_id
_entity_poly.type
_entity_poly.pdbx_seq_one_letter_code
_entity_poly.pdbx_strand_id
1 'polypeptide(L)' 'MQLINLLVVADDPLARAGLAMLLANHPDCHVTGQLSGVDFLMDVQEDNEYAKHVDVIIWDLGWDF' A
#
# COMPACT_ATOMS: atom_id res chain seq x y z
N MET A 1 19.56 -6.29 8.79
CA MET A 1 18.17 -6.60 8.42
C MET A 1 17.90 -6.02 7.04
N GLN A 2 17.07 -6.68 6.24
CA GLN A 2 16.67 -6.21 4.92
C GLN A 2 15.38 -5.40 5.07
N LEU A 3 15.36 -4.20 4.50
CA LEU A 3 14.21 -3.30 4.48
C LEU A 3 13.07 -3.92 3.66
N ILE A 4 11.83 -3.86 4.16
CA ILE A 4 10.64 -4.40 3.50
C ILE A 4 9.93 -3.25 2.77
N ASN A 5 9.80 -3.35 1.45
CA ASN A 5 9.12 -2.39 0.60
C ASN A 5 7.62 -2.65 0.60
N LEU A 6 6.83 -1.64 1.00
CA LEU A 6 5.40 -1.75 1.23
C LEU A 6 4.61 -0.86 0.28
N LEU A 7 3.56 -1.42 -0.31
CA LEU A 7 2.48 -0.66 -0.96
C LEU A 7 1.26 -0.62 -0.03
N VAL A 8 0.75 0.57 0.27
CA VAL A 8 -0.49 0.74 1.05
C VAL A 8 -1.67 0.96 0.11
N VAL A 9 -2.71 0.14 0.26
CA VAL A 9 -3.95 0.22 -0.53
C VAL A 9 -5.13 0.46 0.42
N ALA A 10 -5.86 1.54 0.21
CA ALA A 10 -7.07 1.84 0.97
C ALA A 10 -7.90 2.87 0.20
N ASP A 11 -9.23 2.79 0.21
CA ASP A 11 -10.07 3.75 -0.50
C ASP A 11 -10.19 5.08 0.26
N ASP A 12 -10.34 5.03 1.59
CA ASP A 12 -10.39 6.23 2.44
C ASP A 12 -9.00 6.92 2.46
N PRO A 13 -8.90 8.19 2.01
CA PRO A 13 -7.61 8.89 1.95
C PRO A 13 -6.95 9.13 3.31
N LEU A 14 -7.73 9.28 4.39
CA LEU A 14 -7.21 9.49 5.73
C LEU A 14 -6.70 8.19 6.35
N ALA A 15 -7.44 7.09 6.16
CA ALA A 15 -6.99 5.76 6.54
C ALA A 15 -5.68 5.40 5.82
N ARG A 16 -5.61 5.65 4.50
CA ARG A 16 -4.41 5.44 3.69
C ARG A 16 -3.21 6.22 4.20
N ALA A 17 -3.36 7.53 4.41
CA ALA A 17 -2.29 8.40 4.89
C ALA A 17 -1.84 8.03 6.32
N GLY A 18 -2.80 7.72 7.20
CA GLY A 18 -2.52 7.34 8.59
C GLY A 18 -1.76 6.03 8.69
N LEU A 19 -2.18 5.01 7.92
CA LEU A 19 -1.52 3.72 7.88
C LEU A 19 -0.11 3.83 7.26
N ALA A 20 0.05 4.59 6.18
CA ALA A 20 1.37 4.87 5.60
C ALA A 20 2.31 5.56 6.60
N MET A 21 1.82 6.55 7.35
CA MET A 21 2.62 7.24 8.37
C MET A 21 3.01 6.31 9.53
N LEU A 22 2.09 5.44 9.97
CA LEU A 22 2.37 4.46 11.01
C LEU A 22 3.47 3.49 10.57
N LEU A 23 3.37 2.96 9.35
CA LEU A 23 4.33 2.00 8.79
C LEU A 23 5.69 2.63 8.49
N ALA A 24 5.72 3.89 8.03
CA ALA A 24 6.97 4.61 7.77
C ALA A 24 7.80 4.87 9.04
N ASN A 25 7.18 4.82 10.22
CA ASN A 25 7.87 4.93 11.50
C ASN A 25 8.43 3.59 12.02
N HIS A 26 8.18 2.48 11.31
CA HIS A 26 8.75 1.18 11.68
C HIS A 26 10.15 1.01 11.03
N PRO A 27 11.20 0.67 11.80
CA PRO A 27 12.59 0.72 11.33
C PRO A 27 12.92 -0.26 10.18
N ASP A 28 12.11 -1.30 10.02
CA ASP A 28 12.28 -2.32 8.96
C ASP A 28 11.36 -2.13 7.76
N CYS A 29 10.57 -1.06 7.73
CA CYS A 29 9.57 -0.83 6.69
C CYS A 29 9.89 0.41 5.86
N HIS A 30 9.60 0.30 4.57
CA HIS A 30 9.70 1.41 3.63
C HIS A 30 8.43 1.47 2.79
N VAL A 31 7.62 2.50 3.00
CA VAL A 31 6.40 2.71 2.20
C VAL A 31 6.81 3.31 0.86
N THR A 32 6.76 2.49 -0.20
CA THR A 32 7.16 2.88 -1.56
C THR A 32 6.02 3.52 -2.34
N GLY A 33 4.77 3.32 -1.92
CA GLY A 33 3.61 3.89 -2.59
C GLY A 33 2.32 3.79 -1.77
N GLN A 34 1.31 4.53 -2.23
CA GLN A 34 -0.04 4.53 -1.70
C GLN A 34 -1.03 4.60 -2.86
N LEU A 35 -2.02 3.71 -2.91
CA LEU A 35 -3.04 3.66 -3.96
C LEU A 35 -4.46 3.51 -3.37
N SER A 36 -5.48 3.96 -4.10
CA SER A 36 -6.84 3.49 -3.85
C SER A 36 -7.00 2.02 -4.26
N GLY A 37 -8.07 1.36 -3.84
CA GLY A 37 -8.35 -0.02 -4.26
C GLY A 37 -8.55 -0.12 -5.77
N VAL A 38 -9.24 0.86 -6.36
CA VAL A 38 -9.45 0.93 -7.82
C VAL A 38 -8.14 1.13 -8.56
N ASP A 39 -7.29 2.07 -8.13
CA ASP A 39 -6.01 2.33 -8.80
C ASP A 39 -5.08 1.11 -8.71
N PHE A 40 -5.08 0.41 -7.57
CA PHE A 40 -4.31 -0.82 -7.39
C PHE A 40 -4.79 -1.94 -8.33
N LEU A 41 -6.11 -2.15 -8.44
CA LEU A 41 -6.65 -3.17 -9.34
C LEU A 41 -6.35 -2.87 -10.82
N MET A 42 -6.37 -1.59 -11.20
CA MET A 42 -5.96 -1.16 -12.54
C MET A 42 -4.47 -1.41 -12.78
N ASP A 43 -3.60 -1.08 -11.81
CA ASP A 43 -2.15 -1.37 -11.88
C ASP A 43 -1.88 -2.87 -12.11
N VAL A 44 -2.56 -3.74 -11.36
CA VAL A 44 -2.43 -5.20 -11.51
C VAL A 44 -2.96 -5.70 -12.85
N GLN A 45 -4.10 -5.18 -13.31
CA GLN A 45 -4.72 -5.59 -14.58
C GLN A 45 -3.89 -5.18 -15.80
N GLU A 46 -3.27 -4.01 -15.74
CA GLU A 46 -2.39 -3.49 -16.80
C GLU A 46 -0.97 -4.06 -16.72
N ASP A 47 -0.67 -4.91 -15.74
CA ASP A 47 0.67 -5.46 -15.49
C ASP A 47 1.71 -4.33 -15.28
N ASN A 48 1.31 -3.26 -14.58
CA ASN A 48 2.13 -2.09 -14.28
C ASN A 48 3.10 -2.32 -13.10
N GLU A 49 3.88 -1.28 -12.77
CA GLU A 49 5.10 -1.37 -11.96
C GLU A 49 4.87 -1.44 -10.44
N TYR A 50 3.80 -0.87 -9.89
CA TYR A 50 3.71 -0.68 -8.43
C TYR A 50 3.60 -2.00 -7.68
N ALA A 51 2.75 -2.93 -8.13
CA ALA A 51 2.62 -4.25 -7.52
C ALA A 51 3.86 -5.14 -7.72
N LYS A 52 4.69 -4.89 -8.75
CA LYS A 52 5.83 -5.74 -9.13
C LYS A 52 7.10 -5.46 -8.34
N HIS A 53 7.22 -4.27 -7.75
CA HIS A 53 8.45 -3.79 -7.10
C HIS A 53 8.34 -3.68 -5.59
N VAL A 54 7.33 -4.32 -4.98
CA VAL A 54 7.13 -4.34 -3.53
C VAL A 54 7.20 -5.74 -2.96
N ASP A 55 7.61 -5.83 -1.69
CA ASP A 55 7.70 -7.08 -0.97
C ASP A 55 6.33 -7.48 -0.37
N VAL A 56 5.55 -6.48 0.05
CA VAL A 56 4.26 -6.67 0.72
C VAL A 56 3.26 -5.60 0.31
N ILE A 57 2.00 -5.99 0.17
CA ILE A 57 0.86 -5.10 -0.01
C ILE A 57 0.02 -5.13 1.25
N ILE A 58 -0.23 -3.96 1.84
CA ILE A 58 -1.12 -3.80 2.98
C ILE A 58 -2.42 -3.19 2.46
N TRP A 59 -3.49 -3.97 2.47
CA TRP A 59 -4.78 -3.55 1.95
C TRP A 59 -5.82 -3.42 3.07
N ASP A 60 -6.28 -2.18 3.30
CA ASP A 60 -7.49 -1.91 4.08
C ASP A 60 -8.72 -1.99 3.16
N LEU A 61 -9.50 -3.06 3.34
CA LEU A 61 -10.75 -3.29 2.61
C LEU A 61 -11.92 -2.45 3.16
N GLY A 62 -11.69 -1.69 4.23
CA GLY A 62 -12.76 -1.01 4.95
C GLY A 62 -13.70 -1.99 5.63
N TRP A 63 -14.92 -1.53 5.90
CA TRP A 63 -15.99 -2.32 6.48
C TRP A 63 -17.20 -2.25 5.55
N ASP A 64 -17.63 -3.39 5.03
CA ASP A 64 -18.94 -3.49 4.38
C ASP A 64 -20.00 -3.52 5.49
N PHE A 65 -20.80 -2.46 5.60
CA PHE A 65 -22.03 -2.46 6.40
C PHE A 65 -23.25 -2.42 5.47
#